data_AF-G4TP27-F1
#
_entry.id   AF-G4TP27-F1
#
_cell.length_a   1.000
_cell.length_b   1.000
_cell.length_c   1.000
_cell.angle_alpha   90.00
_cell.angle_beta   90.00
_cell.angle_gamma   90.00
#
_symmetry.space_group_name_H-M   'P 1'
#
loop_
_entity.id
_entity.type
_entity.pdbx_description
1 polymer ?
#
loop_
_entity_poly.entity_id
_entity_poly.type
_entity_poly.pdbx_seq_one_letter_code
_entity_poly.pdbx_strand_id
1 'polypeptide(L)'
;MAARLCGVWRDVKLCQRFPDEFYWRPSSTGAPWKMLYLRLPRWPYYTIKVDLLSDEADIGIPDGFYRKRFVYVNKLPVAPLYLVLFHKLLGWHKCVRSAKSSDNEKARDIDQYDVIDICELNRQYGPFPLSKSHVGRSYLERFRDLADEFCAELGTNYVVKRFKKMGLDV
;
A
#
# COMPACT_ATOMS: atom_id res chain seq x y z
N MET A 1 25.62 11.46 3.68
CA MET A 1 24.32 11.77 4.30
C MET A 1 23.33 12.02 3.17
N ALA A 2 22.81 10.94 2.58
CA ALA A 2 22.13 10.98 1.28
C ALA A 2 20.61 11.17 1.42
N ALA A 3 20.03 11.79 0.41
CA ALA A 3 18.74 12.47 0.37
C ALA A 3 17.53 11.63 0.80
N ARG A 4 16.73 12.21 1.72
CA ARG A 4 15.35 11.80 2.03
C ARG A 4 14.35 12.80 1.42
N LEU A 5 14.65 13.32 0.23
CA LEU A 5 13.99 14.49 -0.35
C LEU A 5 13.01 14.17 -1.49
N CYS A 6 12.94 12.95 -2.03
CA CYS A 6 11.99 12.68 -3.13
C CYS A 6 10.51 12.71 -2.70
N GLY A 7 10.19 12.32 -1.45
CA GLY A 7 8.82 12.36 -0.92
C GLY A 7 8.36 13.78 -0.59
N VAL A 8 9.12 14.48 0.27
CA VAL A 8 8.78 15.81 0.81
C VAL A 8 8.51 16.86 -0.27
N TRP A 9 9.24 16.81 -1.40
CA TRP A 9 9.05 17.77 -2.49
C TRP A 9 7.80 17.51 -3.34
N ARG A 10 7.35 16.25 -3.48
CA ARG A 10 6.10 15.91 -4.20
C ARG A 10 4.87 16.28 -3.36
N ASP A 11 4.99 15.97 -2.08
CA ASP A 11 4.08 16.28 -0.98
C ASP A 11 3.78 17.78 -0.83
N VAL A 12 4.82 18.62 -0.81
CA VAL A 12 4.68 20.07 -0.74
C VAL A 12 3.99 20.63 -1.98
N LYS A 13 4.26 20.08 -3.17
CA LYS A 13 3.63 20.53 -4.42
C LYS A 13 2.13 20.23 -4.49
N LEU A 14 1.66 19.13 -3.89
CA LEU A 14 0.22 18.81 -3.85
C LEU A 14 -0.56 19.81 -2.98
N CYS A 15 -0.09 20.06 -1.76
CA CYS A 15 -0.73 21.05 -0.88
C CYS A 15 -0.65 22.48 -1.44
N GLN A 16 0.40 22.83 -2.19
CA GLN A 16 0.49 24.13 -2.86
C GLN A 16 -0.46 24.25 -4.06
N ARG A 17 -0.59 23.18 -4.85
CA ARG A 17 -1.40 23.18 -6.09
C ARG A 17 -2.89 23.01 -5.82
N PHE A 18 -3.25 22.29 -4.75
CA PHE A 18 -4.63 21.95 -4.38
C PHE A 18 -4.86 22.14 -2.87
N PRO A 19 -4.71 23.37 -2.33
CA PRO A 19 -4.71 23.64 -0.88
C PRO A 19 -6.04 23.35 -0.18
N ASP A 20 -7.16 23.41 -0.91
CA ASP A 20 -8.49 23.12 -0.35
C ASP A 20 -8.77 21.62 -0.21
N GLU A 21 -8.01 20.80 -0.93
CA GLU A 21 -8.16 19.35 -1.02
C GLU A 21 -7.10 18.63 -0.18
N PHE A 22 -5.86 19.15 -0.14
CA PHE A 22 -4.73 18.51 0.54
C PHE A 22 -4.15 19.36 1.66
N TYR A 23 -3.84 18.70 2.77
CA TYR A 23 -3.20 19.35 3.90
C TYR A 23 -2.33 18.41 4.72
N TRP A 24 -1.42 19.01 5.48
CA TRP A 24 -0.51 18.31 6.39
C TRP A 24 -1.05 18.32 7.81
N ARG A 25 -1.01 17.16 8.48
CA ARG A 25 -1.30 17.07 9.93
C ARG A 25 -0.22 16.22 10.63
N PRO A 26 0.19 16.56 11.87
CA PRO A 26 1.03 15.67 12.67
C PRO A 26 0.39 14.28 12.82
N SER A 27 1.21 13.23 12.76
CA SER A 27 0.73 11.84 12.91
C SER A 27 0.06 11.57 14.26
N SER A 28 0.54 12.26 15.30
CA SER A 28 0.01 12.28 16.66
C SER A 28 0.50 13.58 17.31
N THR A 29 -0.06 13.93 18.48
CA THR A 29 0.41 15.09 19.25
C THR A 29 1.90 14.93 19.56
N GLY A 30 2.73 15.89 19.13
CA GLY A 30 4.19 15.87 19.33
C GLY A 30 5.00 15.05 18.31
N ALA A 31 4.36 14.46 17.29
CA ALA A 31 5.07 13.71 16.26
C ALA A 31 6.02 14.62 15.46
N PRO A 32 7.29 14.21 15.22
CA PRO A 32 8.25 15.02 14.46
C PRO A 32 8.02 14.98 12.94
N TRP A 33 7.07 14.17 12.46
CA TRP A 33 6.69 14.10 11.05
C TRP A 33 5.20 14.41 10.85
N LYS A 34 4.89 14.91 9.66
CA LYS A 34 3.52 15.21 9.21
C LYS A 34 3.08 14.15 8.20
N MET A 35 1.79 13.85 8.17
CA MET A 35 1.16 12.98 7.18
C MET A 35 0.29 13.81 6.24
N LEU A 36 0.21 13.39 4.98
CA LEU A 36 -0.62 14.00 3.97
C LEU A 36 -2.06 13.50 4.12
N TYR A 37 -3.02 14.40 4.04
CA TYR A 37 -4.43 14.07 4.06
C TYR A 37 -5.16 14.68 2.87
N LEU A 38 -6.13 13.93 2.35
CA LEU A 38 -7.12 14.36 1.35
C LEU A 38 -8.46 14.61 2.03
N ARG A 39 -9.02 15.80 1.84
CA ARG A 39 -10.41 16.11 2.16
C ARG A 39 -11.31 15.75 0.98
N LEU A 40 -12.34 14.95 1.22
CA LEU A 40 -13.32 14.63 0.19
C LEU A 40 -14.29 15.81 -0.02
N PRO A 41 -14.61 16.21 -1.27
CA PRO A 41 -15.31 17.47 -1.53
C PRO A 41 -16.78 17.40 -1.08
N ARG A 42 -17.36 16.20 -1.15
CA ARG A 42 -18.74 15.92 -0.74
C ARG A 42 -18.86 15.50 0.73
N TRP A 43 -17.73 15.32 1.41
CA TRP A 43 -17.66 14.78 2.77
C TRP A 43 -16.56 15.51 3.54
N PRO A 44 -16.73 16.81 3.84
CA PRO A 44 -15.64 17.66 4.33
C PRO A 44 -15.09 17.24 5.71
N TYR A 45 -15.88 16.47 6.47
CA TYR A 45 -15.48 15.90 7.75
C TYR A 45 -14.70 14.58 7.61
N TYR A 46 -14.74 13.94 6.44
CA TYR A 46 -14.02 12.70 6.17
C TYR A 46 -12.69 13.02 5.49
N THR A 47 -11.63 12.52 6.12
CA THR A 47 -10.26 12.82 5.71
C THR A 47 -9.54 11.50 5.49
N ILE A 48 -8.93 11.35 4.32
CA ILE A 48 -8.22 10.14 3.94
C ILE A 48 -6.73 10.42 4.07
N LYS A 49 -6.01 9.58 4.82
CA LYS A 49 -4.54 9.61 4.81
C LYS A 49 -4.05 9.20 3.42
N VAL A 50 -3.17 10.01 2.84
CA VAL A 50 -2.59 9.76 1.51
C VAL A 50 -1.14 9.31 1.69
N ASP A 51 -0.83 8.13 1.16
CA ASP A 51 0.55 7.65 1.03
C ASP A 51 0.96 7.79 -0.44
N LEU A 52 2.02 8.57 -0.72
CA LEU A 52 2.55 8.69 -2.07
C LEU A 52 3.49 7.53 -2.38
N LEU A 53 3.21 6.82 -3.47
CA LEU A 53 4.13 5.81 -4.00
C LEU A 53 5.30 6.52 -4.69
N SER A 54 6.52 6.19 -4.27
CA SER A 54 7.75 6.65 -4.93
C SER A 54 7.97 5.87 -6.23
N ASP A 55 8.67 6.47 -7.18
CA ASP A 55 9.18 5.83 -8.40
C ASP A 55 10.53 5.13 -8.16
N GLU A 56 11.04 5.15 -6.93
CA GLU A 56 12.21 4.37 -6.54
C GLU A 56 11.94 2.86 -6.63
N ALA A 57 12.93 2.11 -7.12
CA ALA A 57 12.84 0.69 -7.49
C ALA A 57 12.28 -0.23 -6.38
N ASP A 58 12.45 0.15 -5.11
CA ASP A 58 12.00 -0.62 -3.94
C ASP A 58 10.50 -0.47 -3.62
N ILE A 59 9.84 0.54 -4.21
CA ILE A 59 8.40 0.89 -4.06
C ILE A 59 7.81 1.13 -5.46
N GLY A 60 8.43 0.55 -6.50
CA GLY A 60 8.05 0.80 -7.88
C GLY A 60 6.68 0.19 -8.21
N ILE A 61 5.84 0.98 -8.87
CA ILE A 61 4.72 0.44 -9.65
C ILE A 61 5.34 -0.50 -10.70
N PRO A 62 4.89 -1.76 -10.84
CA PRO A 62 5.55 -2.70 -11.74
C PRO A 62 5.62 -2.22 -13.18
N ASP A 63 6.72 -2.54 -13.85
CA ASP A 63 6.90 -2.28 -15.28
C ASP A 63 5.78 -2.96 -16.08
N GLY A 64 5.01 -2.14 -16.80
CA GLY A 64 3.82 -2.58 -17.54
C GLY A 64 2.48 -2.36 -16.82
N PHE A 65 2.47 -1.80 -15.61
CA PHE A 65 1.23 -1.38 -14.97
C PHE A 65 0.59 -0.22 -15.74
N TYR A 66 -0.56 -0.48 -16.35
CA TYR A 66 -1.24 0.51 -17.17
C TYR A 66 -1.88 1.60 -16.31
N ARG A 67 -1.52 2.88 -16.55
CA ARG A 67 -2.13 4.07 -15.90
C ARG A 67 -3.67 4.08 -15.94
N LYS A 68 -4.27 3.42 -16.94
CA LYS A 68 -5.73 3.26 -17.10
C LYS A 68 -6.40 2.45 -15.98
N ARG A 69 -5.63 1.78 -15.11
CA ARG A 69 -6.13 0.96 -13.99
C ARG A 69 -6.26 1.74 -12.68
N PHE A 70 -5.76 2.98 -12.61
CA PHE A 70 -5.98 3.84 -11.46
C PHE A 70 -7.41 4.38 -11.49
N VAL A 71 -8.07 4.34 -10.34
CA VAL A 71 -9.34 5.03 -10.14
C VAL A 71 -9.03 6.46 -9.77
N TYR A 72 -9.65 7.44 -10.43
CA TYR A 72 -9.42 8.83 -10.10
C TYR A 72 -10.39 9.29 -9.01
N VAL A 73 -9.87 9.71 -7.87
CA VAL A 73 -10.62 10.36 -6.79
C VAL A 73 -10.07 11.77 -6.64
N ASN A 74 -10.90 12.79 -6.83
CA ASN A 74 -10.48 14.20 -6.81
C ASN A 74 -9.23 14.47 -7.67
N LYS A 75 -9.23 14.00 -8.93
CA LYS A 75 -8.11 14.16 -9.87
C LYS A 75 -6.81 13.45 -9.45
N LEU A 76 -6.79 12.72 -8.32
CA LEU A 76 -5.69 11.85 -7.96
C LEU A 76 -5.91 10.42 -8.45
N PRO A 77 -4.92 9.82 -9.12
CA PRO A 77 -4.93 8.40 -9.39
C PRO A 77 -4.74 7.62 -8.08
N VAL A 78 -5.75 6.86 -7.68
CA VAL A 78 -5.74 5.96 -6.52
C VAL A 78 -5.30 4.58 -6.97
N ALA A 79 -4.28 4.05 -6.28
CA ALA A 79 -3.78 2.71 -6.52
C ALA A 79 -4.89 1.68 -6.26
N PRO A 80 -5.07 0.68 -7.14
CA PRO A 80 -6.04 -0.37 -6.87
C PRO A 80 -5.57 -1.24 -5.69
N LEU A 81 -6.53 -1.82 -4.98
CA LEU A 81 -6.28 -2.53 -3.71
C LEU A 81 -5.26 -3.66 -3.81
N TYR A 82 -5.15 -4.36 -4.95
CA TYR A 82 -4.14 -5.41 -5.11
C TYR A 82 -2.70 -4.84 -5.15
N LEU A 83 -2.50 -3.63 -5.67
CA LEU A 83 -1.21 -2.95 -5.65
C LEU A 83 -0.88 -2.52 -4.22
N VAL A 84 -1.88 -2.03 -3.47
CA VAL A 84 -1.74 -1.72 -2.05
C VAL A 84 -1.37 -2.98 -1.26
N LEU A 85 -2.06 -4.10 -1.50
CA LEU A 85 -1.81 -5.38 -0.85
C LEU A 85 -0.38 -5.88 -1.07
N PHE A 86 0.11 -5.80 -2.31
CA PHE A 86 1.49 -6.13 -2.62
C PHE A 86 2.49 -5.30 -1.81
N HIS A 87 2.30 -3.98 -1.74
CA HIS A 87 3.21 -3.12 -0.98
C HIS A 87 3.12 -3.36 0.53
N LYS A 88 1.95 -3.73 1.06
CA LYS A 88 1.80 -4.14 2.47
C LYS A 88 2.55 -5.44 2.76
N LEU A 89 2.44 -6.44 1.89
CA LEU A 89 3.23 -7.67 1.99
C LEU A 89 4.73 -7.40 1.90
N LEU A 90 5.15 -6.53 0.98
CA LEU A 90 6.57 -6.15 0.85
C LEU A 90 7.08 -5.43 2.11
N GLY A 91 6.27 -4.51 2.66
CA GLY A 91 6.59 -3.81 3.91
C GLY A 91 6.72 -4.77 5.09
N TRP A 92 5.75 -5.68 5.24
CA TRP A 92 5.79 -6.74 6.24
C TRP A 92 7.03 -7.62 6.09
N HIS A 93 7.33 -8.11 4.88
CA HIS A 93 8.49 -8.96 4.60
C HIS A 93 9.81 -8.28 4.97
N LYS A 94 9.97 -6.99 4.65
CA LYS A 94 11.15 -6.20 5.05
C LYS A 94 11.26 -6.09 6.57
N CYS A 95 10.14 -5.96 7.27
CA CYS A 95 10.11 -5.81 8.72
C CYS A 95 10.41 -7.13 9.46
N VAL A 96 9.84 -8.26 9.03
CA VAL A 96 10.10 -9.60 9.62
C VAL A 96 11.56 -10.03 9.41
N ARG A 97 12.17 -9.64 8.30
CA ARG A 97 13.58 -9.94 8.01
C ARG A 97 14.55 -8.90 8.56
N SER A 98 14.06 -7.86 9.24
CA SER A 98 14.91 -6.83 9.82
C SER A 98 15.63 -7.35 11.05
N ALA A 99 16.90 -6.99 11.21
CA ALA A 99 17.65 -7.27 12.44
C ALA A 99 17.18 -6.41 13.64
N LYS A 100 16.35 -5.39 13.41
CA LYS A 100 15.86 -4.48 14.47
C LYS A 100 14.58 -5.03 15.11
N SER A 101 14.54 -5.09 16.43
CA SER A 101 13.36 -5.55 17.18
C SER A 101 12.12 -4.69 16.89
N SER A 102 12.28 -3.36 16.82
CA SER A 102 11.19 -2.42 16.55
C SER A 102 10.49 -2.66 15.20
N ASP A 103 11.24 -3.12 14.19
CA ASP A 103 10.67 -3.43 12.88
C ASP A 103 9.88 -4.74 12.96
N ASN A 104 10.40 -5.75 13.67
CA ASN A 104 9.69 -7.02 13.89
C ASN A 104 8.41 -6.83 14.71
N GLU A 105 8.45 -5.98 15.74
CA GLU A 105 7.26 -5.56 16.50
C GLU A 105 6.23 -4.90 15.57
N LYS A 106 6.66 -3.96 14.73
CA LYS A 106 5.78 -3.35 13.72
C LYS A 106 5.18 -4.38 12.76
N ALA A 107 5.94 -5.39 12.34
CA ALA A 107 5.44 -6.45 11.47
C ALA A 107 4.27 -7.22 12.10
N ARG A 108 4.41 -7.55 13.40
CA ARG A 108 3.42 -8.30 14.18
C ARG A 108 2.24 -7.44 14.63
N ASP A 109 2.47 -6.20 15.02
CA ASP A 109 1.41 -5.42 15.68
C ASP A 109 0.63 -4.54 14.69
N ILE A 110 1.20 -4.28 13.51
CA ILE A 110 0.63 -3.36 12.53
C ILE A 110 0.53 -4.00 11.14
N ASP A 111 1.65 -4.36 10.53
CA ASP A 111 1.66 -4.69 9.09
C ASP A 111 0.87 -5.97 8.78
N GLN A 112 0.87 -6.97 9.67
CA GLN A 112 0.08 -8.19 9.46
C GLN A 112 -1.44 -7.90 9.41
N TYR A 113 -1.93 -7.00 10.26
CA TYR A 113 -3.34 -6.65 10.33
C TYR A 113 -3.75 -5.82 9.12
N ASP A 114 -2.89 -4.91 8.66
CA ASP A 114 -3.11 -4.19 7.39
C ASP A 114 -3.28 -5.15 6.20
N VAL A 115 -2.49 -6.22 6.11
CA VAL A 115 -2.63 -7.23 5.05
C VAL A 115 -3.95 -7.99 5.18
N ILE A 116 -4.31 -8.41 6.39
CA ILE A 116 -5.57 -9.13 6.66
C ILE A 116 -6.78 -8.25 6.33
N ASP A 117 -6.77 -6.99 6.74
CA ASP A 117 -7.85 -6.03 6.48
C ASP A 117 -8.07 -5.81 4.98
N ILE A 118 -7.00 -5.72 4.19
CA ILE A 118 -7.12 -5.61 2.74
C ILE A 118 -7.69 -6.90 2.13
N CYS A 119 -7.36 -8.07 2.68
CA CYS A 119 -7.97 -9.33 2.26
C CYS A 119 -9.47 -9.40 2.59
N GLU A 120 -9.90 -8.82 3.71
CA GLU A 120 -11.32 -8.64 4.06
C GLU A 120 -12.03 -7.69 3.10
N LEU A 121 -11.40 -6.56 2.76
CA LEU A 121 -11.97 -5.63 1.77
C LEU A 121 -12.15 -6.30 0.40
N ASN A 122 -11.17 -7.10 -0.04
CA ASN A 122 -11.30 -7.90 -1.26
C ASN A 122 -12.47 -8.89 -1.18
N ARG A 123 -12.70 -9.52 -0.02
CA ARG A 123 -13.87 -10.39 0.19
C ARG A 123 -15.18 -9.62 0.01
N GLN A 124 -15.28 -8.42 0.59
CA GLN A 124 -16.51 -7.64 0.60
C GLN A 124 -16.86 -7.06 -0.77
N TYR A 125 -15.86 -6.58 -1.51
CA TYR A 125 -16.06 -5.86 -2.77
C TYR A 125 -15.78 -6.70 -4.03
N GLY A 126 -15.36 -7.97 -3.85
CA GLY A 126 -15.12 -8.93 -4.92
C GLY A 126 -13.62 -9.07 -5.27
N PRO A 127 -13.23 -10.24 -5.82
CA PRO A 127 -11.83 -10.51 -6.14
C PRO A 127 -11.34 -9.58 -7.26
N PHE A 128 -10.19 -8.95 -7.03
CA PHE A 128 -9.44 -8.29 -8.11
C PHE A 128 -8.70 -9.36 -8.92
N PRO A 129 -9.07 -9.64 -10.18
CA PRO A 129 -8.41 -10.68 -10.95
C PRO A 129 -6.97 -10.25 -11.31
N LEU A 130 -5.99 -10.94 -10.73
CA LEU A 130 -4.58 -10.80 -11.07
C LEU A 130 -4.26 -11.74 -12.25
N SER A 131 -3.78 -11.20 -13.36
CA SER A 131 -3.25 -11.99 -14.47
C SER A 131 -1.87 -11.48 -14.87
N LYS A 132 -1.03 -12.35 -15.44
CA LYS A 132 0.29 -11.96 -15.97
C LYS A 132 0.19 -10.85 -17.01
N SER A 133 -0.90 -10.82 -17.79
CA SER A 133 -1.18 -9.77 -18.78
C SER A 133 -1.58 -8.42 -18.17
N HIS A 134 -2.00 -8.39 -16.91
CA HIS A 134 -2.44 -7.18 -16.21
C HIS A 134 -1.32 -6.48 -15.42
N VAL A 135 -0.43 -7.25 -14.79
CA VAL A 135 0.56 -6.71 -13.83
C VAL A 135 2.02 -7.03 -14.18
N GLY A 136 2.26 -7.81 -15.23
CA GLY A 136 3.59 -8.31 -15.58
C GLY A 136 3.95 -9.62 -14.88
N ARG A 137 4.79 -10.43 -15.51
CA ARG A 137 5.15 -11.77 -15.01
C ARG A 137 5.97 -11.69 -13.72
N SER A 138 7.06 -10.92 -13.73
CA SER A 138 7.98 -10.77 -12.59
C SER A 138 7.26 -10.27 -11.33
N TYR A 139 6.36 -9.30 -11.50
CA TYR A 139 5.56 -8.78 -10.40
C TYR A 139 4.61 -9.83 -9.83
N LEU A 140 3.90 -10.57 -10.70
CA LEU A 140 2.98 -11.61 -10.24
C LEU A 140 3.72 -12.73 -9.49
N GLU A 141 4.90 -13.13 -9.98
CA GLU A 141 5.76 -14.12 -9.31
C GLU A 141 6.20 -13.60 -7.95
N ARG A 142 6.71 -12.36 -7.87
CA ARG A 142 7.10 -11.77 -6.59
C ARG A 142 5.93 -11.63 -5.61
N PHE A 143 4.73 -11.31 -6.10
CA PHE A 143 3.53 -11.24 -5.27
C PHE A 143 3.21 -12.62 -4.68
N ARG A 144 3.27 -13.69 -5.48
CA ARG A 144 3.06 -15.05 -4.99
C ARG A 144 4.08 -15.42 -3.91
N ASP A 145 5.37 -15.22 -4.16
CA ASP A 145 6.42 -15.54 -3.20
C ASP A 145 6.19 -14.85 -1.83
N LEU A 146 5.81 -13.56 -1.86
CA LEU A 146 5.52 -12.81 -0.65
C LEU A 146 4.25 -13.29 0.07
N ALA A 147 3.22 -13.68 -0.69
CA ALA A 147 1.96 -14.18 -0.15
C ALA A 147 2.12 -15.58 0.46
N ASP A 148 2.93 -16.45 -0.16
CA ASP A 148 3.30 -17.77 0.35
C ASP A 148 4.04 -17.64 1.68
N GLU A 149 5.06 -16.78 1.75
CA GLU A 149 5.82 -16.51 2.96
C GLU A 149 4.94 -15.96 4.09
N PHE A 150 4.05 -15.02 3.77
CA PHE A 150 3.08 -14.49 4.72
C PHE A 150 2.16 -15.58 5.27
N CYS A 151 1.68 -16.47 4.41
CA CYS A 151 0.81 -17.57 4.82
C CYS A 151 1.53 -18.61 5.67
N ALA A 152 2.78 -18.91 5.33
CA ALA A 152 3.62 -19.84 6.09
C ALA A 152 3.87 -19.31 7.51
N GLU A 153 4.10 -18.01 7.68
CA GLU A 153 4.36 -17.40 8.98
C GLU A 153 3.10 -17.31 9.86
N LEU A 154 1.95 -16.93 9.29
CA LEU A 154 0.71 -16.72 10.06
C LEU A 154 -0.10 -18.00 10.32
N GLY A 155 0.07 -19.05 9.53
CA GLY A 155 -0.60 -20.34 9.71
C GLY A 155 -2.13 -20.31 9.59
N THR A 156 -2.73 -19.22 9.10
CA THR A 156 -4.19 -19.07 9.04
C THR A 156 -4.75 -19.54 7.69
N ASN A 157 -5.55 -20.62 7.73
CA ASN A 157 -6.31 -21.15 6.58
C ASN A 157 -7.23 -20.10 5.92
N TYR A 158 -7.57 -19.04 6.64
CA TYR A 158 -8.40 -17.94 6.13
C TYR A 158 -7.68 -17.13 5.05
N VAL A 159 -6.48 -16.64 5.33
CA VAL A 159 -5.72 -15.76 4.43
C VAL A 159 -5.32 -16.51 3.16
N VAL A 160 -4.89 -17.76 3.30
CA VAL A 160 -4.60 -18.69 2.18
C VAL A 160 -5.76 -18.77 1.18
N LYS A 161 -6.99 -19.02 1.69
CA LYS A 161 -8.19 -19.08 0.84
C LYS A 161 -8.47 -17.77 0.11
N ARG A 162 -8.08 -16.63 0.69
CA ARG A 162 -8.27 -15.31 0.06
C ARG A 162 -7.29 -15.09 -1.07
N PHE A 163 -6.00 -15.34 -0.86
CA PHE A 163 -5.01 -15.25 -1.93
C PHE A 163 -5.33 -16.20 -3.11
N LYS A 164 -5.77 -17.44 -2.85
CA LYS A 164 -6.25 -18.36 -3.90
C LYS A 164 -7.38 -17.77 -4.74
N LYS A 165 -8.37 -17.14 -4.10
CA LYS A 165 -9.48 -16.48 -4.80
C LYS A 165 -9.04 -15.26 -5.63
N MET A 166 -7.88 -14.66 -5.32
CA MET A 166 -7.29 -13.58 -6.13
C MET A 166 -6.45 -14.08 -7.31
N GLY A 167 -6.24 -15.41 -7.45
CA GLY A 167 -5.39 -16.01 -8.48
C GLY A 167 -3.90 -16.11 -8.10
N LEU A 168 -3.60 -15.96 -6.81
CA LEU A 168 -2.30 -16.28 -6.22
C LEU A 168 -2.37 -17.72 -5.72
N ASP A 169 -1.60 -18.60 -6.34
CA ASP A 169 -1.57 -20.02 -5.99
C ASP A 169 -0.61 -20.21 -4.82
N VAL A 170 -1.15 -20.05 -3.60
CA VAL A 170 -0.42 -20.02 -2.32
C VAL A 170 -0.65 -21.24 -1.42
#